data_AF-A0A7J4MAI1-F1
#
_entry.id   AF-A0A7J4MAI1-F1
#
_cell.length_a   1.000
_cell.length_b   1.000
_cell.length_c   1.000
_cell.angle_alpha   90.00
_cell.angle_beta   90.00
_cell.angle_gamma   90.00
#
_symmetry.space_group_name_H-M   'P 1'
#
loop_
_entity.id
_entity.type
_entity.pdbx_description
1 polymer ?
#
loop_
_entity_poly.entity_id
_entity_poly.type
_entity_poly.pdbx_seq_one_letter_code
_entity_poly.pdbx_strand_id
1 'polypeptide(L)'
;FEFKVYNLGNQIDFMRIGITDDSREKLEEEGFTVNLPAVKSQIENNPAGQKVRVLVRTPKDWGWTDYYYTMNFYAESEFSCKNGGCERESQMITIYVRGVYLPGFEVVPTLSMVALAAAMAGRSLIRTDEEEGVPVLREAAPGL
;
A
#
# COMPACT_ATOMS: atom_id res chain seq x y z
N PHE A 1 6.71 1.38 13.61
CA PHE A 1 7.95 2.18 13.66
C PHE A 1 7.91 3.07 14.90
N GLU A 2 9.06 3.54 15.36
CA GLU A 2 9.19 4.39 16.56
C GLU A 2 9.78 5.74 16.15
N PHE A 3 9.20 6.83 16.64
CA PHE A 3 9.82 8.16 16.56
C PHE A 3 10.32 8.59 17.91
N LYS A 4 11.39 9.38 17.89
CA LYS A 4 11.91 10.05 19.08
C LYS A 4 11.46 11.49 19.04
N VAL A 5 10.75 11.91 20.07
CA VAL A 5 10.36 13.30 20.28
C VAL A 5 11.33 13.89 21.30
N TYR A 6 11.85 15.06 20.99
CA TYR A 6 12.83 15.77 21.81
C TYR A 6 12.23 17.07 22.31
N ASN A 7 12.39 17.33 23.61
CA ASN A 7 12.09 18.63 24.20
C ASN A 7 13.42 19.35 24.41
N LEU A 8 13.69 20.37 23.59
CA LEU A 8 14.96 21.11 23.58
C LEU A 8 14.92 22.43 24.36
N GLY A 9 13.75 22.82 24.88
CA GLY A 9 13.55 24.14 25.50
C GLY A 9 13.19 24.11 26.97
N ASN A 10 12.31 23.19 27.39
CA ASN A 10 11.66 23.21 28.70
C ASN A 10 12.04 22.00 29.54
N GLN A 11 12.16 22.14 30.87
CA GLN A 11 12.54 21.00 31.74
C GLN A 11 11.53 19.84 31.65
N ILE A 12 10.23 20.15 31.62
CA ILE A 12 9.14 19.20 31.39
C ILE A 12 8.07 19.90 30.57
N ASP A 13 7.59 19.26 29.50
CA ASP A 13 6.49 19.78 28.68
C ASP A 13 5.53 18.66 28.28
N PHE A 14 4.26 19.01 28.06
CA PHE A 14 3.29 18.11 27.46
C PHE A 14 3.28 18.35 25.95
N MET A 15 3.77 17.38 25.19
CA MET A 15 3.72 17.45 23.74
C MET A 15 2.51 16.68 23.22
N ARG A 16 1.76 17.33 22.34
CA ARG A 16 0.72 16.71 21.54
C ARG A 16 1.37 16.16 20.28
N ILE A 17 1.25 14.86 20.08
CA ILE A 17 1.77 14.17 18.91
C ILE A 17 0.60 13.68 18.09
N GLY A 18 0.58 14.03 16.81
CA GLY A 18 -0.49 13.64 15.89
C GLY A 18 -0.01 13.48 14.46
N ILE A 19 -0.95 13.12 13.61
CA ILE A 19 -0.79 13.10 12.15
C ILE A 19 -1.69 14.20 11.62
N THR A 20 -1.19 14.98 10.65
CA THR A 20 -1.98 16.02 10.00
C THR A 20 -3.26 15.42 9.41
N ASP A 21 -4.39 16.12 9.54
CA ASP A 21 -5.68 15.61 9.06
C ASP A 21 -5.64 15.23 7.56
N ASP A 22 -4.98 16.05 6.72
CA ASP A 22 -4.78 15.77 5.29
C ASP A 22 -4.10 14.42 5.01
N SER A 23 -3.11 14.05 5.84
CA SER A 23 -2.41 12.77 5.69
C SER A 23 -3.27 11.61 6.22
N ARG A 24 -4.05 11.84 7.27
CA ARG A 24 -4.93 10.82 7.84
C ARG A 24 -6.04 10.46 6.85
N GLU A 25 -6.72 11.46 6.29
CA GLU A 25 -7.82 11.27 5.34
C GLU A 25 -7.36 10.50 4.10
N LYS A 26 -6.25 10.92 3.48
CA LYS A 26 -5.68 10.22 2.31
C LYS A 26 -5.33 8.76 2.61
N LEU A 27 -4.80 8.49 3.80
CA LEU A 27 -4.45 7.13 4.19
C LEU A 27 -5.71 6.30 4.49
N GLU A 28 -6.74 6.88 5.09
CA GLU A 28 -8.01 6.20 5.38
C GLU A 28 -8.81 5.89 4.11
N GLU A 29 -8.80 6.80 3.12
CA GLU A 29 -9.39 6.57 1.78
C GLU A 29 -8.75 5.38 1.07
N GLU A 30 -7.43 5.23 1.21
CA GLU A 30 -6.64 4.12 0.67
C GLU A 30 -6.70 2.86 1.56
N GLY A 31 -7.52 2.88 2.62
CA GLY A 31 -7.80 1.73 3.49
C GLY A 31 -6.73 1.44 4.55
N PHE A 32 -5.81 2.37 4.80
CA PHE A 32 -4.91 2.28 5.95
C PHE A 32 -5.66 2.61 7.24
N THR A 33 -5.26 1.97 8.34
CA THR A 33 -5.72 2.35 9.68
C THR A 33 -4.52 2.79 10.51
N VAL A 34 -4.52 4.04 10.97
CA VAL A 34 -3.44 4.58 11.80
C VAL A 34 -3.93 4.80 13.23
N ASN A 35 -3.19 4.28 14.20
CA ASN A 35 -3.49 4.43 15.62
C ASN A 35 -2.27 4.96 16.38
N LEU A 36 -2.49 6.01 17.17
CA LEU A 36 -1.50 6.64 18.04
C LEU A 36 -1.95 6.46 19.50
N PRO A 37 -1.39 5.48 20.23
CA PRO A 37 -1.76 5.24 21.62
C PRO A 37 -1.43 6.40 22.57
N ALA A 38 -0.43 7.22 22.23
CA ALA A 38 0.08 8.28 23.09
C ALA A 38 0.02 9.65 22.39
N VAL A 39 -1.19 10.19 22.24
CA VAL A 39 -1.46 11.50 21.61
C VAL A 39 -0.95 12.66 22.46
N LYS A 40 -0.91 12.49 23.79
CA LYS A 40 -0.38 13.47 24.74
C LYS A 40 0.63 12.77 25.64
N SER A 41 1.89 13.16 25.52
CA SER A 41 2.98 12.59 26.31
C SER A 41 3.70 13.70 27.06
N GLN A 42 4.00 13.45 28.33
CA GLN A 42 4.90 14.30 29.11
C GLN A 42 6.33 13.98 28.69
N ILE A 43 7.01 14.95 28.09
CA ILE A 43 8.38 14.82 27.57
C ILE A 43 9.31 15.66 28.44
N GLU A 44 10.23 15.00 29.11
CA GLU A 44 11.30 15.65 29.86
C GLU A 44 12.42 16.10 28.91
N ASN A 45 13.18 17.11 29.31
CA ASN A 45 14.40 17.50 28.61
C ASN A 45 15.48 16.42 28.81
N ASN A 46 15.45 15.41 27.96
CA ASN A 46 16.40 14.30 27.96
C ASN A 46 17.04 14.16 26.58
N PRO A 47 18.39 14.09 26.47
CA PRO A 47 19.08 13.86 25.21
C PRO A 47 18.71 12.53 24.53
N ALA A 48 18.14 11.56 25.25
CA ALA A 48 17.71 10.29 24.68
C ALA A 48 16.42 10.40 23.85
N GLY A 49 15.59 11.43 24.08
CA GLY A 49 14.26 11.59 23.49
C GLY A 49 13.26 10.50 23.94
N GLN A 50 11.97 10.80 23.84
CA GLN A 50 10.93 9.83 24.20
C GLN A 50 10.41 9.10 22.97
N LYS A 51 10.26 7.78 23.09
CA LYS A 51 9.78 6.94 22.00
C LYS A 51 8.26 6.97 21.92
N VAL A 52 7.73 7.39 20.77
CA VAL A 52 6.32 7.30 20.45
C VAL A 52 6.12 6.18 19.44
N ARG A 53 5.24 5.23 19.80
CA ARG A 53 4.90 4.10 18.93
C ARG A 53 3.72 4.48 18.06
N VAL A 54 3.86 4.27 16.76
CA VAL A 54 2.78 4.42 15.79
C VAL A 54 2.42 3.05 15.22
N LEU A 55 1.14 2.71 15.29
CA LEU A 55 0.59 1.48 14.74
C LEU A 55 -0.11 1.82 13.43
N VAL A 56 0.46 1.37 12.32
CA VAL A 56 -0.16 1.50 11.00
C VAL A 56 -0.54 0.10 10.53
N ARG A 57 -1.80 -0.09 10.17
CA ARG A 57 -2.26 -1.27 9.45
C ARG A 57 -2.43 -0.90 7.99
N THR A 58 -1.83 -1.70 7.13
CA THR A 58 -1.99 -1.61 5.68
C THR A 58 -3.35 -2.17 5.26
N PRO A 59 -3.95 -1.65 4.18
CA PRO A 59 -5.15 -2.22 3.58
C PRO A 59 -4.92 -3.69 3.19
N LYS A 60 -6.01 -4.45 3.06
CA LYS A 60 -5.97 -5.88 2.68
C LYS A 60 -5.94 -6.11 1.16
N ASP A 61 -6.06 -5.05 0.37
CA ASP A 61 -6.14 -5.19 -1.08
C ASP A 61 -4.75 -5.47 -1.66
N TRP A 62 -4.60 -6.66 -2.23
CA TRP A 62 -3.35 -7.12 -2.84
C TRP A 62 -3.18 -6.49 -4.22
N GLY A 63 -2.42 -5.41 -4.29
CA GLY A 63 -2.01 -4.77 -5.55
C GLY A 63 -0.88 -5.53 -6.27
N TRP A 64 -0.89 -5.46 -7.60
CA TRP A 64 0.19 -5.98 -8.47
C TRP A 64 1.36 -5.00 -8.60
N THR A 65 1.15 -3.74 -8.23
CA THR A 65 2.10 -2.64 -8.38
C THR A 65 2.49 -2.08 -7.03
N ASP A 66 3.67 -1.46 -6.99
CA ASP A 66 4.18 -0.79 -5.81
C ASP A 66 3.55 0.59 -5.64
N TYR A 67 3.25 0.97 -4.39
CA TYR A 67 2.66 2.26 -4.06
C TYR A 67 3.45 2.98 -2.96
N TYR A 68 3.50 4.30 -3.08
CA TYR A 68 4.14 5.20 -2.13
C TYR A 68 3.09 6.12 -1.53
N TYR A 69 3.03 6.16 -0.21
CA TYR A 69 2.15 7.05 0.54
C TYR A 69 3.00 7.95 1.44
N THR A 70 2.55 9.19 1.66
CA THR A 70 3.21 10.13 2.55
C THR A 70 2.38 10.35 3.80
N MET A 71 3.01 10.35 4.96
CA MET A 71 2.36 10.65 6.23
C MET A 71 3.15 11.72 6.98
N ASN A 72 2.50 12.83 7.32
CA ASN A 72 3.12 13.92 8.08
C ASN A 72 2.76 13.80 9.57
N PHE A 73 3.79 13.60 10.39
CA PHE A 73 3.66 13.73 11.84
C PHE A 73 3.84 15.16 12.25
N TYR A 74 3.11 15.58 13.28
CA TYR A 74 3.37 16.83 13.95
C TYR A 74 3.55 16.61 15.45
N ALA A 75 4.43 17.42 16.03
CA ALA A 75 4.60 17.56 17.47
C ALA A 75 4.38 19.03 17.84
N GLU A 76 3.53 19.25 18.84
CA GLU A 76 3.13 20.57 19.28
C GLU A 76 3.26 20.67 20.80
N SER A 77 3.91 21.72 21.28
CA SER A 77 4.06 22.00 22.71
C SER A 77 2.78 22.60 23.28
N GLU A 78 2.19 21.98 24.31
CA GLU A 78 1.03 22.54 25.00
C GLU A 78 1.39 23.81 25.78
N PHE A 79 2.61 23.91 26.31
CA PHE A 79 3.09 25.12 26.98
C PHE A 79 3.20 26.30 25.99
N SER A 80 3.78 26.08 24.82
CA SER A 80 3.94 27.11 23.79
C SER A 80 2.58 27.60 23.29
N CYS A 81 1.63 26.69 23.07
CA CYS A 81 0.26 27.04 22.70
C CYS A 81 -0.48 27.88 23.74
N LYS A 82 -0.29 27.60 25.04
CA LYS A 82 -0.91 28.41 26.10
C LYS A 82 -0.34 29.82 26.17
N ASN A 83 0.92 30.00 25.76
CA ASN A 83 1.60 31.29 25.75
C ASN A 83 1.49 32.06 24.42
N GLY A 84 0.58 31.64 23.52
CA GLY A 84 0.21 32.41 22.33
C GLY A 84 1.04 32.12 21.07
N GLY A 85 2.03 31.24 21.14
CA GLY A 85 2.80 30.76 19.99
C GLY A 85 2.68 29.25 19.89
N CYS A 86 1.65 28.72 19.22
CA CYS A 86 1.59 27.30 18.91
C CYS A 86 2.68 26.96 17.88
N GLU A 87 3.87 26.61 18.37
CA GLU A 87 4.95 26.14 17.52
C GLU A 87 4.74 24.65 17.25
N ARG A 88 4.59 24.32 15.97
CA ARG A 88 4.31 22.97 15.50
C ARG A 88 5.41 22.55 14.56
N GLU A 89 6.17 21.55 15.00
CA GLU A 89 7.18 20.91 14.17
C GLU A 89 6.56 19.72 13.46
N SER A 90 6.70 19.67 12.13
CA SER A 90 6.18 18.58 11.32
C SER A 90 7.28 17.83 10.58
N GLN A 91 7.20 16.49 10.61
CA GLN A 91 8.13 15.63 9.90
C GLN A 91 7.37 14.67 8.97
N MET A 92 7.73 14.70 7.70
CA MET A 92 7.19 13.81 6.68
C MET A 92 7.88 12.45 6.72
N ILE A 93 7.08 11.38 6.62
CA ILE A 93 7.57 10.03 6.34
C ILE A 93 6.91 9.45 5.09
N THR A 94 7.59 8.48 4.49
CA THR A 94 7.08 7.73 3.34
C THR A 94 6.81 6.29 3.72
N ILE A 95 5.60 5.81 3.43
CA ILE A 95 5.18 4.42 3.56
C ILE A 95 5.27 3.79 2.18
N TYR A 96 6.07 2.73 2.07
CA TYR A 96 6.18 1.93 0.84
C TYR A 96 5.39 0.64 1.02
N VAL A 97 4.39 0.44 0.17
CA VAL A 97 3.63 -0.81 0.09
C VAL A 97 4.06 -1.56 -1.16
N ARG A 98 4.58 -2.77 -0.93
CA ARG A 98 5.08 -3.62 -2.00
C ARG A 98 3.95 -4.46 -2.59
N GLY A 99 3.84 -4.46 -3.91
CA GLY A 99 2.92 -5.32 -4.64
C GLY A 99 3.36 -6.79 -4.62
N VAL A 100 2.41 -7.70 -4.82
CA VAL A 100 2.71 -9.13 -5.00
C VAL A 100 3.10 -9.37 -6.45
N TYR A 101 4.34 -9.79 -6.67
CA TYR A 101 4.80 -10.28 -7.97
C TYR A 101 4.79 -11.81 -7.98
N LEU A 102 4.00 -12.42 -8.86
CA LEU A 102 4.00 -13.87 -9.11
C LEU A 102 4.90 -14.17 -10.31
N PRO A 103 6.20 -14.51 -10.12
CA PRO A 103 7.06 -14.91 -11.23
C PRO A 103 6.52 -16.19 -11.86
N GLY A 104 6.12 -16.13 -13.14
CA GLY A 104 5.68 -17.29 -13.92
C GLY A 104 4.22 -17.30 -14.36
N PHE A 105 3.37 -16.39 -13.87
CA PHE A 105 1.97 -16.31 -14.32
C PHE A 105 1.81 -15.73 -15.74
N GLU A 106 2.82 -15.06 -16.28
CA GLU A 106 2.82 -14.67 -17.71
C GLU A 106 3.17 -15.83 -18.64
N VAL A 107 4.08 -16.72 -18.23
CA VAL A 107 4.71 -17.67 -19.17
C VAL A 107 3.83 -18.89 -19.42
N VAL A 108 3.19 -19.42 -18.38
CA VAL A 108 2.38 -20.66 -18.48
C VAL A 108 1.11 -20.48 -19.32
N PRO A 109 0.26 -19.45 -19.09
CA PRO A 109 -0.96 -19.28 -19.88
C PRO A 109 -0.67 -18.80 -21.30
N THR A 110 0.36 -17.96 -21.52
CA THR A 110 0.72 -17.50 -22.88
C THR A 110 1.25 -18.63 -23.74
N LEU A 111 2.14 -19.49 -23.23
CA LEU A 111 2.60 -20.67 -23.95
C LEU A 111 1.46 -21.64 -24.25
N SER A 112 0.52 -21.80 -23.30
CA SER A 112 -0.66 -22.64 -23.49
C SER A 112 -1.59 -22.11 -24.59
N MET A 113 -1.82 -20.79 -24.64
CA MET A 113 -2.62 -20.15 -25.69
C MET A 113 -1.94 -20.23 -27.06
N VAL A 114 -0.61 -20.02 -27.13
CA VAL A 114 0.15 -20.15 -28.38
C VAL A 114 0.12 -21.60 -28.87
N ALA A 115 0.29 -22.57 -27.99
CA ALA A 115 0.19 -23.99 -28.33
C ALA A 115 -1.23 -24.36 -28.80
N LEU A 116 -2.27 -23.86 -28.14
CA LEU A 116 -3.67 -24.07 -28.54
C LEU A 116 -3.95 -23.45 -29.92
N ALA A 117 -3.52 -22.21 -30.15
CA ALA A 117 -3.70 -21.51 -31.42
C ALA A 117 -2.93 -22.22 -32.56
N ALA A 118 -1.70 -22.67 -32.30
CA ALA A 118 -0.92 -23.46 -33.24
C ALA A 118 -1.58 -24.81 -33.55
N ALA A 119 -2.16 -25.49 -32.55
CA ALA A 119 -2.89 -26.74 -32.77
C ALA A 119 -4.16 -26.53 -33.61
N MET A 120 -4.89 -25.43 -33.40
CA MET A 120 -6.05 -25.07 -34.22
C MET A 120 -5.67 -24.68 -35.65
N ALA A 121 -4.58 -23.94 -35.84
CA ALA A 121 -4.08 -23.54 -37.17
C ALA A 121 -3.47 -24.72 -37.94
N GLY A 122 -2.70 -25.60 -37.27
CA GLY A 122 -2.12 -26.80 -37.87
C GLY A 122 -3.18 -27.80 -38.35
N ARG A 123 -4.34 -27.84 -37.69
CA ARG A 123 -5.50 -28.64 -38.14
C ARG A 123 -6.09 -28.15 -39.47
N SER A 124 -5.88 -26.89 -39.84
CA SER A 124 -6.30 -26.34 -41.14
C SER A 124 -5.30 -26.62 -42.27
N LEU A 125 -4.01 -26.76 -41.94
CA LEU A 125 -2.93 -26.98 -42.92
C LEU A 125 -2.68 -28.46 -43.23
N ILE A 126 -3.01 -29.38 -42.33
CA ILE A 126 -2.93 -30.83 -42.59
C ILE A 126 -4.10 -31.32 -43.47
N ARG A 127 -5.11 -30.47 -43.72
CA ARG A 127 -6.31 -30.84 -44.49
C ARG A 127 -6.24 -30.40 -45.97
N THR A 128 -5.13 -30.66 -46.65
CA THR A 128 -5.02 -30.47 -48.11
C THR A 128 -4.56 -31.67 -48.93
N ASP A 129 -4.19 -32.81 -48.33
CA ASP A 129 -3.85 -34.02 -49.10
C ASP A 129 -4.42 -35.27 -48.43
N GLU A 130 -5.72 -35.53 -48.60
CA GLU A 130 -6.33 -36.87 -48.69
C GLU A 130 -7.87 -36.71 -48.73
N GLU A 131 -8.47 -37.10 -49.86
CA GLU A 131 -9.92 -37.18 -50.05
C GLU A 131 -10.56 -38.22 -49.12
N GLU A 132 -11.88 -38.04 -48.92
CA GLU A 132 -12.86 -38.97 -48.33
C GLU A 132 -13.08 -38.93 -46.80
N GLY A 133 -14.05 -38.09 -46.40
CA GLY A 133 -14.77 -38.26 -45.14
C GLY A 133 -15.17 -36.93 -44.51
N VAL A 134 -16.35 -36.42 -44.85
CA VAL A 134 -16.93 -35.19 -44.27
C VAL A 134 -16.98 -35.28 -42.74
N PRO A 135 -16.21 -34.48 -41.97
CA PRO A 135 -16.49 -34.30 -40.56
C PRO A 135 -17.42 -33.08 -40.44
N VAL A 136 -18.69 -33.37 -40.24
CA VAL A 136 -19.70 -32.38 -39.85
C VAL A 136 -19.20 -31.69 -38.57
N LEU A 137 -18.95 -30.38 -38.67
CA LEU A 137 -18.65 -29.54 -37.52
C LEU A 137 -19.88 -29.50 -36.63
N ARG A 138 -19.91 -30.34 -35.60
CA ARG A 138 -21.02 -30.37 -34.66
C ARG A 138 -20.92 -29.14 -33.78
N GLU A 139 -21.81 -28.17 -34.01
CA GLU A 139 -22.04 -27.00 -33.16
C GLU A 139 -22.10 -27.42 -31.69
N ALA A 140 -21.06 -27.09 -30.94
CA ALA A 140 -21.13 -27.07 -29.49
C ALA A 140 -21.60 -25.68 -29.05
N ALA A 141 -22.88 -25.42 -29.31
CA ALA A 141 -23.69 -24.51 -28.51
C ALA A 141 -25.09 -25.13 -28.37
N PRO A 142 -25.49 -25.42 -27.14
CA PRO A 142 -26.65 -24.73 -26.57
C PRO A 142 -26.25 -24.16 -25.19
N GLY A 143 -26.66 -22.98 -24.74
CA GLY A 143 -27.95 -22.35 -24.90
C GLY A 143 -28.74 -22.53 -23.59
N LEU A 144 -28.78 -21.46 -22.79
CA LEU A 144 -29.45 -21.21 -21.50
C LEU A 144 -28.77 -21.67 -20.19
#